data_AF-A0AAP9YIA4-F1
#
_entry.id   AF-A0AAP9YIA4-F1
#
_cell.length_a   1.000
_cell.length_b   1.000
_cell.length_c   1.000
_cell.angle_alpha   90.00
_cell.angle_beta   90.00
_cell.angle_gamma   90.00
#
_symmetry.space_group_name_H-M   'P 1'
#
loop_
_entity.id
_entity.type
_entity.pdbx_description
1 polymer ?
#
loop_
_entity_poly.entity_id
_entity_poly.type
_entity_poly.pdbx_seq_one_letter_code
_entity_poly.pdbx_strand_id
1 'polypeptide(L)'
;MAAAEDGDGFGTLDQAAGLRRWAERQGAGGGEPSVAALSSGIPEAPRPTLMVVGLPGGAQRQRLERVRRTLQRWQAGGHAWVGDPARWQLVALDEDSPHLHTLACQQPRWALWVEGDPDGFRRAYRCLRRLREGGGPTRLLVLHPGFASHAGLLDNLRQAAGAFLEIELLLLAERPKGHQG
;
A
#
# COMPACT_ATOMS: atom_id res chain seq x y z
N MET A 1 40.66 -29.05 16.38
CA MET A 1 39.68 -30.10 16.04
C MET A 1 38.30 -29.48 16.17
N ALA A 2 37.63 -29.20 15.03
CA ALA A 2 36.19 -28.96 14.78
C ALA A 2 35.41 -27.94 15.67
N ALA A 3 34.51 -27.08 15.19
CA ALA A 3 33.93 -26.82 13.87
C ALA A 3 33.05 -25.55 13.92
N ALA A 4 32.85 -24.95 12.73
CA ALA A 4 31.71 -24.19 12.20
C ALA A 4 31.18 -22.96 12.99
N GLU A 5 31.35 -21.73 12.51
CA GLU A 5 30.74 -21.07 11.32
C GLU A 5 29.23 -20.79 11.43
N ASP A 6 28.95 -19.53 11.09
CA ASP A 6 27.79 -19.00 10.37
C ASP A 6 26.44 -18.73 11.08
N GLY A 7 26.10 -17.43 11.07
CA GLY A 7 24.93 -17.00 10.31
C GLY A 7 23.62 -16.88 11.07
N ASP A 8 23.22 -15.65 11.41
CA ASP A 8 21.83 -15.23 11.15
C ASP A 8 21.75 -13.70 11.04
N GLY A 9 22.28 -13.19 9.93
CA GLY A 9 21.85 -11.90 9.39
C GLY A 9 20.43 -12.07 8.85
N PHE A 10 19.43 -11.84 9.71
CA PHE A 10 18.02 -11.89 9.34
C PHE A 10 17.75 -10.94 8.18
N GLY A 11 17.68 -11.54 6.99
CA GLY A 11 17.65 -10.84 5.72
C GLY A 11 16.43 -9.95 5.57
N THR A 12 16.70 -8.75 5.07
CA THR A 12 15.85 -7.95 4.19
C THR A 12 15.15 -8.87 3.20
N LEU A 13 13.99 -9.41 3.61
CA LEU A 13 13.22 -10.40 2.86
C LEU A 13 12.98 -9.85 1.45
N ASP A 14 13.50 -10.57 0.45
CA ASP A 14 13.78 -10.13 -0.92
C ASP A 14 12.61 -9.40 -1.61
N GLN A 15 12.54 -8.08 -1.37
CA GLN A 15 11.58 -7.17 -1.98
C GLN A 15 11.84 -7.01 -3.48
N ALA A 16 13.11 -7.11 -3.86
CA ALA A 16 13.53 -7.08 -5.24
C ALA A 16 12.95 -8.28 -6.00
N ALA A 17 12.88 -9.48 -5.41
CA ALA A 17 12.23 -10.65 -5.98
C ALA A 17 10.71 -10.47 -6.03
N GLY A 18 10.11 -9.78 -5.05
CA GLY A 18 8.70 -9.36 -5.11
C GLY A 18 8.42 -8.44 -6.30
N LEU A 19 9.30 -7.47 -6.56
CA LEU A 19 9.22 -6.52 -7.66
C LEU A 19 9.56 -7.16 -9.02
N ARG A 20 10.54 -8.06 -9.09
CA ARG A 20 10.86 -8.84 -10.30
C ARG A 20 9.67 -9.70 -10.73
N ARG A 21 9.07 -10.43 -9.79
CA ARG A 21 7.83 -11.20 -10.04
C ARG A 21 6.63 -10.32 -10.41
N TRP A 22 6.66 -9.03 -10.05
CA TRP A 22 5.65 -8.06 -10.50
C TRP A 22 5.95 -7.57 -11.92
N ALA A 23 7.20 -7.24 -12.23
CA ALA A 23 7.62 -6.78 -13.55
C ALA A 23 7.37 -7.85 -14.62
N GLU A 24 7.68 -9.11 -14.33
CA GLU A 24 7.40 -10.26 -15.21
C GLU A 24 5.91 -10.40 -15.53
N ARG A 25 5.02 -10.07 -14.59
CA ARG A 25 3.57 -10.13 -14.79
C ARG A 25 3.01 -8.93 -15.55
N GLN A 26 3.69 -7.79 -15.58
CA GLN A 26 3.31 -6.63 -16.41
C GLN A 26 3.84 -6.73 -17.85
N GLY A 27 4.99 -7.37 -18.07
CA GLY A 27 5.62 -7.48 -19.41
C GLY A 27 4.89 -8.40 -20.40
N ALA A 28 3.94 -9.23 -19.95
CA ALA A 28 3.20 -10.16 -20.82
C ALA A 28 1.94 -9.56 -21.49
N GLY A 29 1.66 -8.28 -21.28
CA GLY A 29 0.42 -7.61 -21.76
C GLY A 29 0.59 -6.64 -22.93
N GLY A 30 1.75 -6.65 -23.60
CA GLY A 30 2.04 -5.77 -24.74
C GLY A 30 1.99 -6.52 -26.07
N GLY A 31 0.77 -6.84 -26.54
CA GLY A 31 0.56 -7.43 -27.88
C GLY A 31 -0.63 -6.77 -28.55
N GLU A 32 -0.39 -6.18 -29.72
CA GLU A 32 -1.36 -5.50 -30.59
C GLU A 32 -2.63 -6.34 -30.87
N PRO A 33 -3.79 -5.71 -31.14
CA PRO A 33 -5.03 -6.43 -31.37
C PRO A 33 -5.04 -7.08 -32.75
N SER A 34 -4.67 -8.37 -32.82
CA SER A 34 -4.93 -9.20 -34.00
C SER A 34 -6.34 -9.79 -33.91
N VAL A 35 -7.23 -9.24 -34.73
CA VAL A 35 -8.58 -9.72 -34.99
C VAL A 35 -8.52 -11.11 -35.65
N ALA A 36 -8.51 -12.17 -34.86
CA ALA A 36 -9.06 -13.50 -35.21
C ALA A 36 -8.77 -14.53 -34.11
N ALA A 37 -9.63 -14.61 -33.09
CA ALA A 37 -10.01 -15.87 -32.44
C ALA A 37 -11.11 -15.60 -31.41
N LEU A 38 -12.34 -15.89 -31.81
CA LEU A 38 -13.49 -16.00 -30.93
C LEU A 38 -13.25 -17.16 -29.95
N SER A 39 -12.68 -16.86 -28.80
CA SER A 39 -12.87 -17.66 -27.58
C SER A 39 -13.55 -16.76 -26.57
N SER A 40 -14.78 -17.13 -26.21
CA SER A 40 -15.60 -16.52 -25.16
C SER A 40 -14.91 -16.64 -23.80
N GLY A 41 -13.88 -15.83 -23.56
CA GLY A 41 -13.44 -15.44 -22.24
C GLY A 41 -13.94 -14.03 -22.01
N ILE A 42 -14.90 -13.84 -21.11
CA ILE A 42 -15.18 -12.51 -20.57
C ILE A 42 -13.82 -11.97 -20.12
N PRO A 43 -13.29 -10.87 -20.67
CA PRO A 43 -12.01 -10.35 -20.23
C PRO A 43 -12.14 -10.08 -18.73
N GLU A 44 -11.37 -10.83 -17.93
CA GLU A 44 -11.40 -10.69 -16.47
C GLU A 44 -11.07 -9.23 -16.16
N ALA A 45 -12.07 -8.48 -15.71
CA ALA A 45 -11.94 -7.03 -15.60
C ALA A 45 -10.69 -6.68 -14.76
N PRO A 46 -9.86 -5.73 -15.22
CA PRO A 46 -8.50 -5.53 -14.71
C PRO A 46 -8.50 -5.37 -13.19
N ARG A 47 -7.64 -6.14 -12.53
CA ARG A 47 -7.49 -6.14 -11.07
C ARG A 47 -6.83 -4.82 -10.64
N PRO A 48 -7.48 -3.98 -9.82
CA PRO A 48 -6.90 -2.72 -9.40
C PRO A 48 -5.68 -2.99 -8.52
N THR A 49 -4.54 -2.39 -8.87
CA THR A 49 -3.32 -2.43 -8.03
C THR A 49 -3.36 -1.28 -7.02
N LEU A 50 -2.97 -1.55 -5.78
CA LEU A 50 -2.77 -0.57 -4.72
C LEU A 50 -1.34 -0.69 -4.18
N MET A 51 -0.55 0.36 -4.37
CA MET A 51 0.77 0.51 -3.79
C MET A 51 0.63 0.98 -2.34
N VAL A 52 1.28 0.30 -1.39
CA VAL A 52 1.16 0.61 0.04
C VAL A 52 2.54 0.83 0.65
N VAL A 53 2.70 1.95 1.31
CA VAL A 53 3.95 2.40 1.97
C VAL A 53 3.71 2.66 3.45
N GLY A 54 4.78 2.69 4.26
CA GLY A 54 4.70 2.94 5.70
C GLY A 54 4.18 1.76 6.53
N LEU A 55 4.04 0.57 5.93
CA LEU A 55 3.74 -0.65 6.67
C LEU A 55 4.92 -1.01 7.60
N PRO A 56 4.66 -1.37 8.87
CA PRO A 56 5.74 -1.78 9.77
C PRO A 56 6.48 -3.00 9.20
N GLY A 57 7.75 -3.14 9.58
CA GLY A 57 8.56 -4.29 9.20
C GLY A 57 7.94 -5.63 9.63
N GLY A 58 8.37 -6.71 8.98
CA GLY A 58 7.89 -8.06 9.23
C GLY A 58 7.54 -8.82 7.94
N ALA A 59 7.00 -10.02 8.10
CA ALA A 59 6.70 -10.89 6.96
C ALA A 59 5.70 -10.24 5.99
N GLN A 60 6.03 -10.20 4.70
CA GLN A 60 5.23 -9.56 3.63
C GLN A 60 3.75 -9.94 3.68
N ARG A 61 3.45 -11.23 3.88
CA ARG A 61 2.08 -11.74 3.98
C ARG A 61 1.32 -11.05 5.11
N GLN A 62 1.91 -10.96 6.30
CA GLN A 62 1.26 -10.32 7.45
C GLN A 62 1.04 -8.83 7.22
N ARG A 63 1.99 -8.13 6.57
CA ARG A 63 1.85 -6.71 6.20
C ARG A 63 0.63 -6.49 5.29
N LEU A 64 0.51 -7.30 4.23
CA LEU A 64 -0.59 -7.18 3.26
C LEU A 64 -1.96 -7.63 3.83
N GLU A 65 -1.98 -8.61 4.74
CA GLU A 65 -3.22 -9.03 5.41
C GLU A 65 -3.84 -7.92 6.28
N ARG A 66 -3.03 -7.00 6.82
CA ARG A 66 -3.55 -5.83 7.55
C ARG A 66 -4.30 -4.88 6.61
N VAL A 67 -3.72 -4.61 5.45
CA VAL A 67 -4.34 -3.79 4.39
C VAL A 67 -5.62 -4.45 3.89
N ARG A 68 -5.59 -5.76 3.61
CA ARG A 68 -6.77 -6.51 3.14
C ARG A 68 -7.91 -6.40 4.13
N ARG A 69 -7.63 -6.57 5.43
CA ARG A 69 -8.63 -6.40 6.49
C ARG A 69 -9.22 -5.00 6.53
N THR A 70 -8.43 -3.95 6.29
CA THR A 70 -8.95 -2.57 6.20
C THR A 70 -9.90 -2.40 5.03
N LEU A 71 -9.54 -2.89 3.83
CA LEU A 71 -10.43 -2.83 2.67
C LEU A 71 -11.72 -3.63 2.90
N GLN A 72 -11.64 -4.80 3.54
CA GLN A 72 -12.83 -5.58 3.93
C GLN A 72 -13.73 -4.82 4.90
N ARG A 73 -13.17 -4.17 5.92
CA ARG A 73 -13.95 -3.34 6.84
C ARG A 73 -14.64 -2.19 6.10
N TRP A 74 -13.96 -1.55 5.15
CA TRP A 74 -14.56 -0.46 4.39
C TRP A 74 -15.67 -0.92 3.45
N GLN A 75 -15.48 -2.05 2.78
CA GLN A 75 -16.53 -2.67 1.98
C GLN A 75 -17.76 -2.97 2.85
N ALA A 76 -17.56 -3.62 4.01
CA ALA A 76 -18.64 -3.91 4.97
C ALA A 76 -19.29 -2.63 5.54
N GLY A 77 -18.53 -1.54 5.64
CA GLY A 77 -19.00 -0.21 6.04
C GLY A 77 -19.77 0.55 4.95
N GLY A 78 -19.98 -0.04 3.77
CA GLY A 78 -20.77 0.56 2.68
C GLY A 78 -19.96 1.38 1.68
N HIS A 79 -18.62 1.32 1.72
CA HIS A 79 -17.78 2.01 0.75
C HIS A 79 -17.72 1.24 -0.58
N ALA A 80 -18.76 1.39 -1.40
CA ALA A 80 -18.96 0.63 -2.65
C ALA A 80 -17.79 0.75 -3.66
N TRP A 81 -17.04 1.85 -3.62
CA TRP A 81 -15.87 2.05 -4.50
C TRP A 81 -14.74 1.03 -4.26
N VAL A 82 -14.67 0.44 -3.06
CA VAL A 82 -13.70 -0.61 -2.75
C VAL A 82 -13.98 -1.87 -3.57
N GLY A 83 -15.24 -2.11 -3.96
CA GLY A 83 -15.64 -3.32 -4.67
C GLY A 83 -15.34 -4.57 -3.86
N ASP A 84 -14.79 -5.61 -4.51
CA ASP A 84 -14.32 -6.82 -3.84
C ASP A 84 -12.86 -6.66 -3.38
N PRO A 85 -12.59 -6.65 -2.06
CA PRO A 85 -11.24 -6.59 -1.51
C PRO A 85 -10.31 -7.68 -2.05
N ALA A 86 -10.80 -8.88 -2.41
CA ALA A 86 -9.98 -9.97 -2.92
C ALA A 86 -9.42 -9.71 -4.34
N ARG A 87 -10.09 -8.84 -5.11
CA ARG A 87 -9.66 -8.47 -6.46
C ARG A 87 -8.50 -7.47 -6.48
N TRP A 88 -8.23 -6.80 -5.36
CA TRP A 88 -7.12 -5.85 -5.27
C TRP A 88 -5.77 -6.57 -5.30
N GLN A 89 -4.90 -6.13 -6.20
CA GLN A 89 -3.49 -6.49 -6.17
C GLN A 89 -2.76 -5.54 -5.21
N LEU A 90 -2.39 -6.03 -4.03
CA LEU A 90 -1.72 -5.23 -3.01
C LEU A 90 -0.19 -5.40 -3.14
N VAL A 91 0.53 -4.29 -3.20
CA VAL A 91 1.99 -4.27 -3.28
C VAL A 91 2.51 -3.41 -2.13
N ALA A 92 3.19 -4.03 -1.16
CA ALA A 92 3.91 -3.27 -0.14
C ALA A 92 5.26 -2.81 -0.72
N LEU A 93 5.57 -1.54 -0.53
CA LEU A 93 6.81 -0.91 -0.96
C LEU A 93 7.43 -0.19 0.24
N ASP A 94 8.74 -0.32 0.38
CA ASP A 94 9.49 0.46 1.35
C ASP A 94 9.75 1.87 0.79
N GLU A 95 9.75 2.88 1.67
CA GLU A 95 9.80 4.28 1.23
C GLU A 95 11.13 4.68 0.56
N ASP A 96 12.19 3.90 0.76
CA ASP A 96 13.52 4.11 0.19
C ASP A 96 13.76 3.25 -1.07
N SER A 97 12.72 2.68 -1.67
CA SER A 97 12.86 1.82 -2.85
C SER A 97 13.46 2.57 -4.04
N PRO A 98 14.49 2.02 -4.74
CA PRO A 98 15.08 2.66 -5.92
C PRO A 98 14.11 2.76 -7.10
N HIS A 99 12.99 2.02 -7.07
CA HIS A 99 11.97 2.01 -8.11
C HIS A 99 10.80 2.94 -7.82
N LEU A 100 10.86 3.72 -6.73
CA LEU A 100 9.75 4.53 -6.25
C LEU A 100 9.24 5.51 -7.32
N HIS A 101 10.14 6.27 -7.94
CA HIS A 101 9.78 7.25 -8.96
C HIS A 101 9.08 6.60 -10.17
N THR A 102 9.67 5.54 -10.72
CA THR A 102 9.10 4.79 -11.85
C THR A 102 7.71 4.24 -11.52
N LEU A 103 7.55 3.66 -10.33
CA LEU A 103 6.26 3.14 -9.88
C LEU A 103 5.24 4.27 -9.71
N ALA A 104 5.65 5.45 -9.20
CA ALA A 104 4.76 6.58 -9.00
C ALA A 104 4.20 7.12 -10.32
N CYS A 105 5.00 7.08 -11.39
CA CYS A 105 4.57 7.47 -12.75
C CYS A 105 3.63 6.44 -13.39
N GLN A 106 3.74 5.16 -13.03
CA GLN A 106 2.98 4.07 -13.68
C GLN A 106 1.72 3.66 -12.91
N GLN A 107 1.73 3.79 -11.59
CA GLN A 107 0.67 3.29 -10.72
C GLN A 107 -0.16 4.47 -10.19
N PRO A 108 -1.47 4.51 -10.48
CA PRO A 108 -2.30 5.65 -10.09
C PRO A 108 -2.80 5.60 -8.63
N ARG A 109 -2.70 4.44 -7.96
CA ARG A 109 -3.30 4.23 -6.64
C ARG A 109 -2.25 3.94 -5.59
N TRP A 110 -2.13 4.87 -4.66
CA TRP A 110 -1.17 4.83 -3.56
C TRP A 110 -1.87 4.97 -2.21
N ALA A 111 -1.33 4.28 -1.22
CA ALA A 111 -1.83 4.32 0.14
C ALA A 111 -0.68 4.41 1.15
N LEU A 112 -0.89 5.22 2.19
CA LEU A 112 -0.03 5.30 3.36
C LEU A 112 -0.68 4.51 4.49
N TRP A 113 0.04 3.55 5.07
CA TRP A 113 -0.36 2.92 6.31
C TRP A 113 0.04 3.78 7.51
N VAL A 114 -0.91 4.05 8.40
CA VAL A 114 -0.69 4.80 9.64
C VAL A 114 -1.12 3.93 10.82
N GLU A 115 -0.17 3.66 11.71
CA GLU A 115 -0.45 2.96 12.96
C GLU A 115 -1.08 3.91 13.98
N GLY A 116 -1.90 3.36 14.89
CA GLY A 116 -2.59 4.10 15.94
C GLY A 116 -1.81 4.25 17.25
N ASP A 117 -0.52 3.92 17.27
CA ASP A 117 0.33 4.11 18.44
C ASP A 117 0.90 5.54 18.51
N PRO A 118 1.41 5.98 19.68
CA PRO A 118 1.92 7.34 19.86
C PRO A 118 3.02 7.77 18.86
N ASP A 119 3.78 6.81 18.34
CA ASP A 119 4.84 7.06 17.37
C ASP A 119 4.40 6.90 15.91
N GLY A 120 3.15 6.48 15.68
CA GLY A 120 2.59 6.24 14.34
C GLY A 120 2.66 7.47 13.44
N PHE A 121 2.35 8.67 13.99
CA PHE A 121 2.51 9.94 13.27
C PHE A 121 3.95 10.18 12.81
N ARG A 122 4.92 10.01 13.71
CA ARG A 122 6.33 10.31 13.42
C ARG A 122 6.86 9.39 12.32
N ARG A 123 6.49 8.12 12.36
CA ARG A 123 6.86 7.14 11.33
C ARG A 123 6.19 7.46 10.00
N ALA A 124 4.88 7.76 10.00
CA ALA A 124 4.15 8.13 8.80
C ALA A 124 4.72 9.42 8.16
N TYR A 125 5.00 10.45 8.94
CA TYR A 125 5.58 11.70 8.44
C TYR A 125 7.00 11.50 7.88
N ARG A 126 7.83 10.69 8.55
CA ARG A 126 9.16 10.32 8.03
C ARG A 126 9.05 9.58 6.69
N CYS A 127 8.11 8.64 6.57
CA CYS A 127 7.82 7.94 5.33
C CYS A 127 7.46 8.94 4.21
N LEU A 128 6.56 9.89 4.49
CA LEU A 128 6.16 10.91 3.51
C LEU A 128 7.32 11.81 3.07
N ARG A 129 8.23 12.17 3.98
CA ARG A 129 9.44 12.93 3.63
C ARG A 129 10.31 12.17 2.64
N ARG A 130 10.61 10.91 2.94
CA ARG A 130 11.41 10.03 2.06
C ARG A 130 10.74 9.82 0.71
N LEU A 131 9.42 9.67 0.70
CA LEU A 131 8.65 9.57 -0.55
C LEU A 131 8.81 10.82 -1.42
N ARG A 132 8.81 12.02 -0.83
CA ARG A 132 9.04 13.25 -1.61
C ARG A 132 10.46 13.39 -2.10
N GLU A 133 11.43 13.08 -1.25
CA GLU A 133 12.84 13.08 -1.61
C GLU A 133 13.11 12.09 -2.76
N GLY A 134 12.44 10.94 -2.78
CA GLY A 134 12.55 9.90 -3.82
C GLY A 134 11.65 10.07 -5.04
N GLY A 135 10.94 11.20 -5.20
CA GLY A 135 10.08 11.46 -6.36
C GLY A 135 8.82 10.57 -6.43
N GLY A 136 8.28 10.19 -5.28
CA GLY A 136 7.08 9.39 -5.10
C GLY A 136 5.76 10.13 -5.34
N PRO A 137 4.61 9.50 -5.07
CA PRO A 137 3.29 10.04 -5.36
C PRO A 137 2.97 11.31 -4.54
N THR A 138 2.17 12.20 -5.13
CA THR A 138 1.64 13.41 -4.46
C THR A 138 0.30 13.20 -3.79
N ARG A 139 -0.38 12.07 -4.05
CA ARG A 139 -1.72 11.79 -3.51
C ARG A 139 -1.78 10.38 -2.97
N LEU A 140 -2.11 10.23 -1.69
CA LEU A 140 -2.17 8.93 -1.02
C LEU A 140 -3.45 8.77 -0.21
N LEU A 141 -4.01 7.57 -0.25
CA LEU A 141 -5.09 7.15 0.64
C LEU A 141 -4.53 6.71 2.01
N VAL A 142 -5.07 7.27 3.08
CA VAL A 142 -4.66 6.87 4.43
C VAL A 142 -5.39 5.60 4.82
N LEU A 143 -4.61 4.56 5.13
CA LEU A 143 -5.06 3.30 5.70
C LEU A 143 -4.67 3.23 7.18
N HIS A 144 -5.54 2.67 8.00
CA HIS A 144 -5.24 2.46 9.42
C HIS A 144 -5.91 1.19 9.96
N PRO A 145 -5.50 0.69 11.15
CA PRO A 145 -6.10 -0.51 11.75
C PRO A 145 -7.50 -0.27 12.36
N GLY A 146 -8.13 0.90 12.16
CA GLY A 146 -9.46 1.22 12.69
C GLY A 146 -9.47 1.74 14.12
N PHE A 147 -8.50 2.56 14.52
CA PHE A 147 -8.48 3.18 15.85
C PHE A 147 -9.67 4.13 16.09
N ALA A 148 -10.17 4.16 17.33
CA ALA A 148 -11.41 4.85 17.68
C ALA A 148 -11.29 6.38 17.82
N SER A 149 -10.09 6.91 18.14
CA SER A 149 -9.91 8.34 18.39
C SER A 149 -8.47 8.82 18.12
N HIS A 150 -8.17 9.11 16.85
CA HIS A 150 -6.95 9.84 16.44
C HIS A 150 -7.25 10.84 15.32
N ALA A 151 -8.48 11.35 15.26
CA ALA A 151 -8.88 12.34 14.25
C ALA A 151 -7.92 13.55 14.24
N GLY A 152 -7.53 14.05 15.42
CA GLY A 152 -6.57 15.15 15.52
C GLY A 152 -5.16 14.79 15.01
N LEU A 153 -4.65 13.59 15.28
CA LEU A 153 -3.34 13.15 14.80
C LEU A 153 -3.33 12.97 13.29
N LEU A 154 -4.36 12.34 12.74
CA LEU A 154 -4.49 12.14 11.30
C LEU A 154 -4.71 13.46 10.55
N ASP A 155 -5.48 14.39 11.12
CA ASP A 155 -5.67 15.71 10.54
C ASP A 155 -4.39 16.54 10.59
N ASN A 156 -3.65 16.50 11.70
CA ASN A 156 -2.31 17.09 11.80
C ASN A 156 -1.36 16.50 10.75
N LEU A 157 -1.42 15.18 10.49
CA LEU A 157 -0.60 14.54 9.48
C LEU A 157 -0.98 15.01 8.08
N ARG A 158 -2.28 15.09 7.78
CA ARG A 158 -2.78 15.64 6.51
C ARG A 158 -2.34 17.08 6.32
N GLN A 159 -2.47 17.92 7.33
CA GLN A 159 -2.09 19.33 7.26
C GLN A 159 -0.57 19.47 7.04
N ALA A 160 0.25 18.76 7.82
CA ALA A 160 1.69 18.80 7.67
C ALA A 160 2.15 18.27 6.30
N ALA A 161 1.55 17.18 5.82
CA ALA A 161 1.84 16.62 4.50
C ALA A 161 1.50 17.60 3.37
N GLY A 162 0.35 18.27 3.44
CA GLY A 162 -0.03 19.27 2.45
C GLY A 162 0.87 20.51 2.50
N ALA A 163 1.11 21.05 3.69
CA ALA A 163 1.81 22.32 3.87
C ALA A 163 3.32 22.24 3.61
N PHE A 164 3.98 21.15 4.03
CA PHE A 164 5.44 21.04 3.97
C PHE A 164 5.94 20.10 2.87
N LEU A 165 5.10 19.17 2.42
CA LEU A 165 5.50 18.12 1.48
C LEU A 165 4.73 18.18 0.17
N GLU A 166 3.72 19.05 0.04
CA GLU A 166 2.82 19.11 -1.12
C GLU A 166 2.21 17.74 -1.44
N ILE A 167 1.92 16.96 -0.39
CA ILE A 167 1.22 15.68 -0.49
C ILE A 167 -0.22 15.86 -0.01
N GLU A 168 -1.16 15.46 -0.86
CA GLU A 168 -2.56 15.33 -0.51
C GLU A 168 -2.81 13.95 0.12
N LEU A 169 -3.17 13.95 1.41
CA LEU A 169 -3.64 12.74 2.10
C LEU A 169 -5.18 12.70 2.07
N LEU A 170 -5.70 11.61 1.49
CA LEU A 170 -7.12 11.29 1.45
C LEU A 170 -7.47 10.44 2.67
N LEU A 171 -8.35 10.94 3.53
CA LEU A 171 -8.84 10.21 4.69
C LEU A 171 -10.24 9.70 4.40
N LEU A 172 -10.49 8.44 4.72
CA LEU A 172 -11.83 7.89 4.69
C LEU A 172 -12.42 7.98 6.10
N ALA A 173 -13.60 8.58 6.21
CA ALA A 173 -14.34 8.57 7.47
C ALA A 173 -14.87 7.15 7.73
N GLU A 174 -14.24 6.42 8.64
CA GLU A 174 -14.81 5.18 9.17
C GLU A 174 -15.88 5.55 10.19
N ARG A 175 -17.11 5.05 10.03
CA ARG A 175 -18.10 5.13 11.12
C ARG A 175 -17.52 4.38 12.32
N PRO A 176 -17.42 5.00 13.51
CA PRO A 176 -17.04 4.25 14.70
C PRO A 176 -18.04 3.11 14.87
N LYS A 177 -17.56 1.92 15.22
CA LYS A 177 -18.44 0.84 15.66
C LYS A 177 -19.25 1.39 16.82
N GLY A 178 -20.51 1.72 16.58
CA GLY A 178 -21.43 2.10 17.65
C GLY A 178 -21.40 0.99 18.69
N HIS A 179 -21.14 1.35 19.94
CA HIS A 179 -21.55 0.53 21.07
C HIS A 179 -23.04 0.25 20.85
N GLN A 180 -23.37 -0.98 20.46
CA GLN A 180 -24.71 -1.48 20.76
C GLN A 180 -24.70 -1.69 22.27
N GLY A 181 -25.59 -0.95 22.95
CA GLY A 181 -25.77 -0.99 24.40
C GLY A 181 -26.38 -2.28 24.90
#